data_AF-A0A537VNR3-F1
#
_entry.id   AF-A0A537VNR3-F1
#
_cell.length_a   1.000
_cell.length_b   1.000
_cell.length_c   1.000
_cell.angle_alpha   90.00
_cell.angle_beta   90.00
_cell.angle_gamma   90.00
#
_symmetry.space_group_name_H-M   'P 1'
#
loop_
_entity.id
_entity.type
_entity.pdbx_description
1 polymer ?
#
loop_
_entity_poly.entity_id
_entity_poly.type
_entity_poly.pdbx_seq_one_letter_code
_entity_poly.pdbx_strand_id
1 'polypeptide(L)'
;MIRRIPRVVRAGLVAGIVSVYLCLVGIVGSLVTDVVGRITVGRVVLSIPAILAGLVVARPRVVSGELRRSSVWAGVSSGAIVGLTTGALLAVFIGVVNLLGIETIRNVFIAVKPDLMSLLTFGHAGVVGSVLRIVAEVALGAVGGAIGATPDRIRVPTVIAATVVISLG
;
A
#
# COMPACT_ATOMS: atom_id res chain seq x y z
N MET A 1 23.86 20.38 6.50
CA MET A 1 22.45 20.56 6.91
C MET A 1 21.62 19.40 6.37
N ILE A 2 21.57 18.28 7.10
CA ILE A 2 20.88 17.06 6.67
C ILE A 2 19.36 17.30 6.80
N ARG A 3 18.67 17.56 5.67
CA ARG A 3 17.20 17.66 5.64
C ARG A 3 16.62 16.35 6.19
N ARG A 4 16.04 16.39 7.40
CA ARG A 4 15.34 15.23 7.96
C ARG A 4 14.11 14.97 7.10
N ILE A 5 14.09 13.84 6.41
CA ILE A 5 12.91 13.37 5.68
C ILE A 5 11.76 13.25 6.70
N PRO A 6 10.57 13.83 6.42
CA PRO A 6 9.42 13.72 7.31
C PRO A 6 9.04 12.25 7.50
N ARG A 7 8.70 11.87 8.74
CA ARG A 7 8.42 10.47 9.12
C ARG A 7 7.33 9.82 8.26
N VAL A 8 6.35 10.60 7.84
CA VAL A 8 5.24 10.19 6.97
C VAL A 8 5.75 9.70 5.61
N VAL A 9 6.67 10.46 5.00
CA VAL A 9 7.30 10.09 3.73
C VAL A 9 8.19 8.86 3.90
N ARG A 10 8.95 8.77 5.00
CA ARG A 10 9.77 7.58 5.28
C ARG A 10 8.91 6.33 5.42
N ALA A 11 7.76 6.42 6.09
CA ALA A 11 6.84 5.28 6.25
C ALA A 11 6.27 4.82 4.89
N GLY A 12 5.85 5.77 4.04
CA GLY A 12 5.34 5.41 2.72
C GLY A 12 6.42 4.90 1.75
N LEU A 13 7.67 5.38 1.87
CA LEU A 13 8.80 4.80 1.16
C LEU A 13 9.08 3.36 1.59
N VAL A 14 9.07 3.07 2.90
CA VAL A 14 9.25 1.70 3.40
C VAL A 14 8.13 0.80 2.89
N ALA A 15 6.87 1.23 2.97
CA ALA A 15 5.74 0.47 2.44
C ALA A 15 5.81 0.26 0.92
N GLY A 16 6.28 1.26 0.18
CA GLY A 16 6.56 1.14 -1.25
C GLY A 16 7.63 0.11 -1.55
N ILE A 17 8.77 0.16 -0.85
CA ILE A 17 9.87 -0.78 -1.04
C ILE A 17 9.41 -2.20 -0.72
N VAL A 18 8.67 -2.39 0.37
CA VAL A 18 8.09 -3.70 0.72
C VAL A 18 7.14 -4.18 -0.37
N SER A 19 6.28 -3.31 -0.91
CA SER A 19 5.34 -3.68 -1.98
C SER A 19 6.07 -4.08 -3.26
N VAL A 20 7.10 -3.33 -3.66
CA VAL A 20 7.96 -3.66 -4.81
C VAL A 20 8.69 -4.98 -4.56
N TYR A 21 9.22 -5.20 -3.35
CA TYR A 21 9.86 -6.45 -2.98
C TYR A 21 8.90 -7.65 -3.09
N LEU A 22 7.67 -7.52 -2.59
CA LEU A 22 6.64 -8.57 -2.72
C LEU A 22 6.31 -8.89 -4.19
N CYS A 23 6.31 -7.87 -5.06
CA CYS A 23 6.20 -8.06 -6.51
C CYS A 23 7.40 -8.84 -7.07
N LEU A 24 8.62 -8.47 -6.69
CA LEU A 24 9.86 -9.09 -7.19
C LEU A 24 10.07 -10.52 -6.69
N VAL A 25 9.61 -10.86 -5.50
CA VAL A 25 9.64 -12.23 -4.97
C VAL A 25 8.60 -13.13 -5.65
N GLY A 26 7.57 -12.54 -6.27
CA GLY A 26 6.54 -13.30 -6.99
C GLY A 26 5.40 -13.81 -6.11
N ILE A 27 5.34 -13.43 -4.83
CA ILE A 27 4.22 -13.77 -3.93
C ILE A 27 2.90 -13.23 -4.50
N VAL A 28 2.94 -12.02 -5.06
CA VAL A 28 1.75 -11.40 -5.67
C VAL A 28 1.34 -12.11 -6.96
N GLY A 29 2.34 -12.54 -7.75
CA GLY A 29 2.15 -13.22 -9.02
C GLY A 29 1.84 -14.73 -8.89
N SER A 30 1.91 -15.31 -7.70
CA SER A 30 1.44 -16.68 -7.43
C SER A 30 -0.01 -16.71 -6.95
N LEU A 31 -0.53 -15.57 -6.47
CA LEU A 31 -1.90 -15.39 -5.94
C LEU A 31 -2.87 -14.88 -7.02
N VAL A 32 -2.68 -15.33 -8.26
CA VAL A 32 -3.53 -14.97 -9.43
C VAL A 32 -4.82 -15.79 -9.46
N THR A 33 -5.02 -16.70 -8.52
CA THR A 33 -6.27 -17.46 -8.39
C THR A 33 -7.43 -16.50 -8.13
N ASP A 34 -8.40 -16.50 -9.04
CA ASP A 34 -9.62 -15.69 -8.93
C ASP A 34 -10.40 -16.12 -7.68
N VAL A 35 -10.38 -15.28 -6.64
CA VAL A 35 -11.29 -15.41 -5.51
C VAL A 35 -12.50 -14.54 -5.81
N VAL A 36 -13.59 -15.20 -6.21
CA VAL A 36 -14.96 -14.67 -6.31
C VAL A 36 -15.04 -13.21 -6.80
N GLY A 37 -15.11 -13.02 -8.12
CA GLY A 37 -15.53 -11.77 -8.75
C GLY A 37 -14.45 -10.69 -8.86
N ARG A 38 -13.61 -10.76 -9.90
CA ARG A 38 -12.72 -9.68 -10.42
C ARG A 38 -11.70 -9.05 -9.45
N ILE A 39 -11.72 -9.40 -8.17
CA ILE A 39 -10.75 -8.96 -7.16
C ILE A 39 -9.79 -10.12 -6.93
N THR A 40 -8.58 -10.00 -7.47
CA THR A 40 -7.55 -11.00 -7.26
C THR A 40 -6.91 -10.84 -5.88
N VAL A 41 -6.58 -11.95 -5.24
CA VAL A 41 -5.90 -11.97 -3.93
C VAL A 41 -4.60 -11.16 -3.98
N GLY A 42 -3.89 -11.18 -5.11
CA GLY A 42 -2.71 -10.34 -5.35
C GLY A 42 -2.97 -8.83 -5.17
N ARG A 43 -4.15 -8.31 -5.55
CA ARG A 43 -4.49 -6.89 -5.32
C ARG A 43 -4.65 -6.58 -3.84
N VAL A 44 -5.29 -7.47 -3.10
CA VAL A 44 -5.48 -7.30 -1.65
C VAL A 44 -4.13 -7.32 -0.93
N VAL A 45 -3.26 -8.27 -1.27
CA VAL A 45 -1.92 -8.39 -0.66
C VAL A 45 -1.08 -7.15 -0.90
N LEU A 46 -1.16 -6.56 -2.11
CA LEU A 46 -0.44 -5.33 -2.42
C LEU A 46 -1.00 -4.09 -1.71
N SER A 47 -2.26 -4.11 -1.29
CA SER A 47 -2.89 -3.00 -0.56
C SER A 47 -2.53 -3.00 0.93
N ILE A 48 -2.15 -4.14 1.50
CA ILE A 48 -1.85 -4.30 2.93
C ILE A 48 -0.73 -3.35 3.41
N PRO A 49 0.44 -3.24 2.74
CA PRO A 49 1.53 -2.39 3.21
C PRO A 49 1.15 -0.92 3.37
N ALA A 50 0.36 -0.36 2.45
CA ALA A 50 -0.08 1.03 2.54
C ALA A 50 -1.09 1.27 3.65
N ILE A 51 -2.06 0.36 3.82
CA ILE A 51 -3.04 0.44 4.93
C ILE A 51 -2.30 0.37 6.27
N LEU A 52 -1.38 -0.60 6.42
CA LEU A 52 -0.60 -0.76 7.66
C LEU A 52 0.29 0.44 7.93
N ALA A 53 0.97 0.97 6.92
CA ALA A 53 1.82 2.15 7.08
C ALA A 53 0.99 3.40 7.43
N GLY A 54 -0.17 3.60 6.80
CA GLY A 54 -1.10 4.67 7.14
C GLY A 54 -1.60 4.55 8.59
N LEU A 55 -1.95 3.34 9.01
CA LEU A 55 -2.39 3.05 10.38
C LEU A 55 -1.29 3.33 11.39
N VAL A 56 -0.05 2.87 11.14
CA VAL A 56 1.09 3.03 12.05
C VAL A 56 1.50 4.50 12.20
N VAL A 57 1.38 5.29 11.14
CA VAL A 57 1.67 6.73 11.18
C VAL A 57 0.62 7.49 11.98
N ALA A 58 -0.66 7.13 11.86
CA ALA A 58 -1.75 7.80 12.54
C ALA A 58 -1.98 7.36 14.00
N ARG A 59 -1.30 6.30 14.47
CA ARG A 59 -1.46 5.81 15.85
C ARG A 59 -1.14 6.89 16.88
N PRO A 60 -1.94 7.01 17.97
CA PRO A 60 -1.64 7.88 19.09
C PRO A 60 -0.25 7.55 19.64
N ARG A 61 0.55 8.58 19.93
CA ARG A 61 1.87 8.42 20.54
C ARG A 61 1.92 9.18 21.84
N VAL A 62 2.62 8.59 22.81
CA VAL A 62 2.98 9.28 24.04
C VAL A 62 4.17 10.17 23.71
N VAL A 63 3.97 11.48 23.81
CA VAL A 63 5.03 12.48 23.66
C VAL A 63 5.09 13.24 24.97
N SER A 64 6.21 13.16 25.67
CA SER A 64 6.41 13.83 26.97
C SER A 64 5.37 13.46 28.04
N GLY A 65 4.97 12.17 28.09
CA GLY A 65 4.00 11.68 29.08
C GLY A 65 2.53 11.93 28.74
N GLU A 66 2.24 12.75 27.72
CA GLU A 66 0.86 12.97 27.25
C GLU A 66 0.53 12.13 26.02
N LEU A 67 -0.67 11.52 26.03
CA LEU A 67 -1.26 10.87 24.87
C LEU A 67 -1.70 11.92 23.85
N ARG A 68 -0.82 12.25 22.90
CA ARG A 68 -1.16 13.14 21.80
C ARG A 68 -1.99 12.36 20.78
N ARG A 69 -3.32 12.49 20.87
CA ARG A 69 -4.24 11.99 19.84
C ARG A 69 -4.26 12.98 18.69
N SER A 70 -3.94 12.49 17.50
CA SER A 70 -4.12 13.25 16.27
C SER A 70 -5.62 13.35 15.96
N SER A 71 -6.07 14.47 15.40
CA SER A 71 -7.45 14.55 14.91
C SER A 71 -7.63 13.55 13.75
N VAL A 72 -8.85 13.06 13.54
CA VAL A 72 -9.15 12.13 12.44
C VAL A 72 -8.71 12.71 11.09
N TRP A 73 -8.93 14.01 10.88
CA TRP A 73 -8.47 14.73 9.68
C TRP A 73 -6.95 14.73 9.51
N ALA A 74 -6.18 14.87 10.59
CA ALA A 74 -4.72 14.77 10.55
C ALA A 74 -4.24 13.32 10.35
N GLY A 75 -4.98 12.33 10.84
CA GLY A 75 -4.77 10.92 10.53
C GLY A 75 -5.00 10.59 9.05
N VAL A 76 -6.10 11.07 8.49
CA VAL A 76 -6.44 10.90 7.07
C VAL A 76 -5.40 11.55 6.17
N SER A 77 -5.00 12.80 6.44
CA SER A 77 -4.01 13.50 5.61
C SER A 77 -2.63 12.85 5.66
N SER A 78 -2.19 12.42 6.85
CA SER A 78 -0.92 11.69 6.97
C SER A 78 -0.97 10.32 6.29
N GLY A 79 -2.07 9.58 6.43
CA GLY A 79 -2.31 8.33 5.70
C GLY A 79 -2.33 8.51 4.18
N ALA A 80 -2.97 9.58 3.68
CA ALA A 80 -3.00 9.91 2.25
C ALA A 80 -1.60 10.20 1.70
N ILE A 81 -0.73 10.90 2.45
CA ILE A 81 0.66 11.15 2.05
C ILE A 81 1.48 9.85 2.03
N VAL A 82 1.26 8.94 2.99
CA VAL A 82 1.86 7.60 2.97
C VAL A 82 1.43 6.86 1.71
N GLY A 83 0.12 6.79 1.44
CA GLY A 83 -0.43 6.15 0.24
C GLY A 83 0.10 6.75 -1.05
N LEU A 84 0.20 8.08 -1.13
CA LEU A 84 0.78 8.78 -2.27
C LEU A 84 2.23 8.36 -2.52
N THR A 85 3.05 8.34 -1.48
CA THR A 85 4.47 8.00 -1.60
C THR A 85 4.70 6.52 -1.91
N THR A 86 3.88 5.62 -1.35
CA THR A 86 3.85 4.20 -1.69
C THR A 86 3.42 3.98 -3.15
N GLY A 87 2.30 4.58 -3.56
CA GLY A 87 1.79 4.51 -4.93
C GLY A 87 2.74 5.10 -5.96
N ALA A 88 3.40 6.22 -5.63
CA ALA A 88 4.42 6.83 -6.49
C ALA A 88 5.60 5.89 -6.72
N LEU A 89 6.07 5.19 -5.68
CA LEU A 89 7.16 4.22 -5.82
C LEU A 89 6.76 3.04 -6.70
N LEU A 90 5.53 2.53 -6.56
CA LEU A 90 4.98 1.49 -7.43
C LEU A 90 4.81 1.99 -8.87
N ALA A 91 4.37 3.23 -9.08
CA ALA A 91 4.26 3.83 -10.40
C ALA A 91 5.63 3.99 -11.08
N VAL A 92 6.67 4.36 -10.31
CA VAL A 92 8.06 4.37 -10.80
C VAL A 92 8.48 2.96 -11.21
N PHE A 93 8.18 1.94 -10.41
CA PHE A 93 8.47 0.55 -10.76
C PHE A 93 7.77 0.14 -12.08
N ILE A 94 6.48 0.44 -12.24
CA ILE A 94 5.73 0.19 -13.48
C ILE A 94 6.37 0.92 -14.67
N GLY A 95 6.78 2.18 -14.47
CA GLY A 95 7.46 2.98 -15.48
C GLY A 95 8.80 2.37 -15.92
N VAL A 96 9.61 1.91 -14.97
CA VAL A 96 10.89 1.23 -15.25
C VAL A 96 10.67 -0.06 -16.04
N VAL A 97 9.65 -0.86 -15.69
CA VAL A 97 9.30 -2.08 -16.43
C VAL A 97 8.88 -1.80 -17.86
N ASN A 98 8.05 -0.77 -18.06
CA ASN A 98 7.62 -0.36 -19.40
C ASN A 98 8.77 0.19 -20.24
N LEU A 99 9.76 0.85 -19.63
CA LEU A 99 10.90 1.44 -20.35
C LEU A 99 11.95 0.39 -20.74
N LEU A 100 12.27 -0.55 -19.84
CA LEU A 100 13.32 -1.57 -20.06
C LEU A 100 12.81 -2.81 -20.81
N GLY A 101 11.50 -2.98 -20.90
CA GLY A 101 10.86 -4.16 -21.45
C GLY A 101 10.75 -5.29 -20.41
N ILE A 102 9.61 -5.96 -20.42
CA ILE A 102 9.28 -7.05 -19.48
C ILE A 102 10.33 -8.19 -19.59
N GLU A 103 10.80 -8.50 -20.80
CA GLU A 103 11.77 -9.59 -21.00
C GLU A 103 13.12 -9.32 -20.34
N THR A 104 13.64 -8.10 -20.46
CA THR A 104 14.90 -7.70 -19.83
C THR A 104 14.83 -7.79 -18.30
N ILE A 105 13.71 -7.36 -17.71
CA ILE A 105 13.52 -7.45 -16.26
C ILE A 105 13.32 -8.89 -15.82
N ARG A 106 12.61 -9.70 -16.59
CA ARG A 106 12.40 -11.12 -16.29
C ARG A 106 13.71 -11.91 -16.26
N ASN A 107 14.72 -11.51 -17.04
CA ASN A 107 16.07 -12.10 -17.00
C ASN A 107 16.78 -11.90 -15.65
N VAL A 108 16.45 -10.83 -14.92
CA VAL A 108 16.99 -10.56 -13.57
C VAL A 108 16.03 -11.06 -12.49
N PHE A 109 14.73 -10.87 -12.69
CA PHE A 109 13.67 -11.23 -11.76
C PHE A 109 12.65 -12.13 -12.44
N ILE A 110 12.91 -13.44 -12.38
CA ILE A 110 12.11 -14.47 -13.06
C ILE A 110 10.63 -14.46 -12.68
N ALA A 111 10.32 -13.89 -11.52
CA ALA A 111 8.98 -13.73 -10.96
C ALA A 111 8.15 -12.61 -11.60
N VAL A 112 8.78 -11.66 -12.31
CA VAL A 112 8.08 -10.56 -12.98
C VAL A 112 7.45 -11.09 -14.26
N LYS A 113 6.18 -11.50 -14.16
CA LYS A 113 5.37 -11.99 -15.27
C LYS A 113 4.45 -10.90 -15.84
N PRO A 114 3.99 -11.01 -17.11
CA PRO A 114 3.01 -10.09 -17.68
C PRO A 114 1.73 -9.95 -16.83
N ASP A 115 1.28 -11.03 -16.20
CA ASP A 115 0.11 -11.04 -15.32
C ASP A 115 0.26 -10.09 -14.12
N LEU A 116 1.48 -9.99 -13.57
CA LEU A 116 1.78 -9.05 -12.49
C LEU A 116 1.59 -7.60 -12.93
N MET A 117 1.98 -7.28 -14.16
CA MET A 117 1.80 -5.94 -14.72
C MET A 117 0.33 -5.63 -14.91
N SER A 118 -0.46 -6.58 -15.43
CA SER A 118 -1.92 -6.44 -15.52
C SER A 118 -2.56 -6.23 -14.14
N LEU A 119 -2.07 -6.92 -13.11
CA LEU A 119 -2.54 -6.71 -11.73
C LEU A 119 -2.22 -5.31 -11.21
N LEU A 120 -0.98 -4.85 -11.41
CA LEU A 120 -0.50 -3.54 -10.96
C LEU A 120 -1.16 -2.37 -11.71
N THR A 121 -1.51 -2.56 -12.98
CA THR A 121 -2.16 -1.52 -13.81
C THR A 121 -3.68 -1.66 -13.87
N PHE A 122 -4.27 -2.57 -13.09
CA PHE A 122 -5.70 -2.91 -13.17
C PHE A 122 -6.17 -3.27 -14.60
N GLY A 123 -5.30 -3.91 -15.38
CA GLY A 123 -5.56 -4.28 -16.78
C GLY A 123 -5.53 -3.12 -17.77
N HIS A 124 -5.13 -1.92 -17.33
CA HIS A 124 -5.04 -0.74 -18.20
C HIS A 124 -3.60 -0.51 -18.70
N ALA A 125 -3.48 0.27 -19.78
CA ALA A 125 -2.19 0.68 -20.34
C ALA A 125 -1.39 1.56 -19.36
N GLY A 126 -0.06 1.47 -19.44
CA GLY A 126 0.90 1.88 -18.41
C GLY A 126 0.58 3.17 -17.65
N VAL A 127 0.36 4.30 -18.33
CA VAL A 127 0.13 5.60 -17.67
C VAL A 127 -1.18 5.61 -16.87
N VAL A 128 -2.28 5.14 -17.47
CA VAL A 128 -3.59 5.07 -16.83
C VAL A 128 -3.57 4.12 -15.63
N GLY A 129 -2.91 2.98 -15.79
CA GLY A 129 -2.71 2.00 -14.72
C GLY A 129 -1.93 2.57 -13.53
N SER A 130 -0.83 3.29 -13.78
CA SER A 130 -0.03 3.94 -12.74
C SER A 130 -0.82 5.00 -11.97
N VAL A 131 -1.62 5.83 -12.66
CA VAL A 131 -2.46 6.84 -12.01
C VAL A 131 -3.54 6.18 -11.15
N LEU A 132 -4.24 5.17 -11.68
CA LEU A 132 -5.23 4.40 -10.92
C LEU A 132 -4.60 3.76 -9.67
N ARG A 133 -3.38 3.23 -9.81
CA ARG A 133 -2.65 2.64 -8.69
C ARG A 133 -2.30 3.66 -7.63
N ILE A 134 -1.82 4.85 -8.00
CA ILE A 134 -1.56 5.93 -7.04
C ILE A 134 -2.86 6.32 -6.32
N VAL A 135 -3.96 6.52 -7.05
CA VAL A 135 -5.25 6.89 -6.45
C VAL A 135 -5.74 5.83 -5.47
N ALA A 136 -5.63 4.55 -5.85
CA ALA A 136 -5.99 3.44 -4.97
C ALA A 136 -5.14 3.44 -3.69
N GLU A 137 -3.81 3.57 -3.80
CA GLU A 137 -2.91 3.60 -2.64
C GLU A 137 -3.15 4.81 -1.75
N VAL A 138 -3.45 5.99 -2.32
CA VAL A 138 -3.85 7.18 -1.55
C VAL A 138 -5.13 6.92 -0.77
N ALA A 139 -6.15 6.36 -1.39
CA ALA A 139 -7.41 6.03 -0.72
C ALA A 139 -7.20 5.01 0.41
N LEU A 140 -6.42 3.96 0.15
CA LEU A 140 -6.12 2.91 1.13
C LEU A 140 -5.27 3.43 2.29
N GLY A 141 -4.27 4.25 1.99
CA GLY A 141 -3.45 4.93 3.01
C GLY A 141 -4.30 5.87 3.86
N ALA A 142 -5.22 6.62 3.26
CA ALA A 142 -6.16 7.49 3.96
C ALA A 142 -7.10 6.69 4.88
N VAL A 143 -7.61 5.54 4.43
CA VAL A 143 -8.41 4.62 5.25
C VAL A 143 -7.58 4.08 6.42
N GLY A 144 -6.36 3.62 6.18
CA GLY A 144 -5.44 3.19 7.23
C GLY A 144 -5.19 4.29 8.26
N GLY A 145 -4.96 5.52 7.79
CA GLY A 145 -4.77 6.70 8.63
C GLY A 145 -6.00 7.07 9.45
N ALA A 146 -7.20 6.99 8.86
CA ALA A 146 -8.47 7.21 9.57
C ALA A 146 -8.67 6.19 10.70
N ILE A 147 -8.46 4.91 10.40
CA ILE A 147 -8.56 3.82 11.39
C ILE A 147 -7.53 4.03 12.50
N GLY A 148 -6.31 4.42 12.17
CA GLY A 148 -5.24 4.66 13.15
C GLY A 148 -5.50 5.84 14.09
N ALA A 149 -6.17 6.90 13.61
CA ALA A 149 -6.52 8.08 14.41
C ALA A 149 -7.85 7.93 15.18
N THR A 150 -8.64 6.90 14.88
CA THR A 150 -9.91 6.62 15.57
C THR A 150 -9.65 6.11 17.01
N PRO A 151 -10.43 6.54 18.02
CA PRO A 151 -10.28 6.08 19.40
C PRO A 151 -10.40 4.55 19.54
N ASP A 152 -9.66 3.98 20.49
CA ASP A 152 -9.51 2.53 20.66
C ASP A 152 -10.84 1.78 20.86
N ARG A 153 -11.86 2.46 21.38
CA ARG A 153 -13.22 1.93 21.58
C ARG A 153 -13.89 1.46 20.28
N ILE A 154 -13.55 2.07 19.14
CA ILE A 154 -14.11 1.74 17.82
C ILE A 154 -13.06 0.97 16.98
N ARG A 155 -11.78 1.27 17.18
CA ARG A 155 -10.68 0.68 16.43
C ARG A 155 -10.51 -0.83 16.69
N VAL A 156 -10.56 -1.25 17.95
CA VAL A 156 -10.42 -2.67 18.35
C VAL A 156 -11.51 -3.56 17.73
N PRO A 157 -12.82 -3.25 17.85
CA PRO A 157 -13.85 -4.09 17.25
C PRO A 157 -13.79 -4.12 15.73
N THR A 158 -13.42 -3.02 15.06
CA THR A 158 -13.31 -2.98 13.59
C THR A 158 -12.18 -3.87 13.08
N VAL A 159 -11.02 -3.85 13.75
CA VAL A 159 -9.86 -4.69 13.37
C VAL A 159 -10.15 -6.17 13.66
N ILE A 160 -10.79 -6.48 14.78
CA ILE A 160 -11.19 -7.85 15.12
C ILE A 160 -12.23 -8.35 14.12
N ALA A 161 -13.27 -7.56 13.83
CA ALA A 161 -14.29 -7.93 12.85
C ALA A 161 -13.68 -8.17 11.47
N ALA A 162 -12.78 -7.30 10.99
CA ALA A 162 -12.09 -7.50 9.73
C ALA A 162 -11.25 -8.78 9.72
N THR A 163 -10.50 -9.04 10.80
CA THR A 163 -9.69 -10.27 10.95
C THR A 163 -10.57 -11.52 10.92
N VAL A 164 -11.68 -11.50 11.67
CA VAL A 164 -12.62 -12.61 11.79
C VAL A 164 -13.28 -12.92 10.45
N VAL A 165 -13.75 -11.88 9.73
CA VAL A 165 -14.34 -12.03 8.38
C VAL A 165 -13.33 -12.64 7.41
N ILE A 166 -12.07 -12.21 7.45
CA ILE A 166 -11.02 -12.77 6.59
C ILE A 166 -10.69 -14.22 6.96
N SER A 167 -10.79 -14.60 8.24
CA SER A 167 -10.50 -15.99 8.67
C SER A 167 -11.64 -16.98 8.43
N LEU A 168 -12.89 -16.50 8.32
CA LEU A 168 -14.09 -17.32 8.14
C LEU A 168 -14.56 -17.41 6.68
N GLY A 169 -14.08 -16.51 5.81
CA GLY A 169 -14.31 -16.54 4.36
C GLY A 169 -13.21 -17.31 3.62
#